data_AF-A0A3P6A5U7-F1
#
_entry.id   AF-A0A3P6A5U7-F1
#
_cell.length_a   1.000
_cell.length_b   1.000
_cell.length_c   1.000
_cell.angle_alpha   90.00
_cell.angle_beta   90.00
_cell.angle_gamma   90.00
#
_symmetry.space_group_name_H-M   'P 1'
#
loop_
_entity.id
_entity.type
_entity.pdbx_description
1 polymer ?
#
loop_
_entity_poly.entity_id
_entity_poly.type
_entity_poly.pdbx_seq_one_letter_code
_entity_poly.pdbx_strand_id
1 'polypeptide(L)' 'VGYEGRKEEKEVAAFILRSGRCLKKVTISSKSTDPDKKLEMLKDLSLSFRRLPTCQVTFD' A
#
# COMPACT_ATOMS: atom_id res chain seq x y z
N VAL A 1 -9.62 8.10 9.20
CA VAL A 1 -9.34 6.68 9.51
C VAL A 1 -8.44 6.19 8.38
N GLY A 2 -7.32 5.57 8.71
CA GLY A 2 -6.19 5.38 7.79
C GLY A 2 -5.29 4.25 8.25
N TYR A 3 -4.35 3.90 7.38
CA TYR A 3 -3.36 2.82 7.51
C TYR A 3 -3.13 2.34 8.96
N GLU A 4 -3.47 1.08 9.25
CA GLU A 4 -3.40 0.51 10.60
C GLU A 4 -1.96 0.27 11.08
N GLY A 5 -1.01 0.17 10.15
CA GLY A 5 0.41 0.13 10.47
C GLY A 5 0.91 1.47 11.04
N ARG A 6 2.11 1.46 11.61
CA ARG A 6 2.74 2.69 12.09
C ARG A 6 2.91 3.67 10.93
N LYS A 7 2.93 4.97 11.26
CA LYS A 7 3.19 6.02 10.27
C LYS A 7 4.48 5.75 9.47
N GLU A 8 5.48 5.20 10.14
CA GLU A 8 6.75 4.74 9.57
C GLU A 8 6.55 3.66 8.49
N GLU A 9 5.72 2.64 8.77
CA GLU A 9 5.42 1.56 7.82
C GLU A 9 4.64 2.08 6.60
N LYS A 10 3.73 3.04 6.82
CA LYS A 10 3.03 3.74 5.74
C LYS A 10 4.00 4.49 4.84
N GLU A 11 4.94 5.23 5.43
CA GLU A 11 5.94 6.01 4.69
C GLU A 11 6.88 5.10 3.90
N VAL A 12 7.30 3.97 4.47
CA VAL A 12 8.13 2.98 3.77
C VAL A 12 7.37 2.35 2.59
N ALA A 13 6.12 1.94 2.79
CA ALA A 13 5.31 1.39 1.72
C ALA A 13 5.09 2.43 0.60
N ALA A 14 4.76 3.66 0.95
CA ALA A 14 4.63 4.76 -0.01
C ALA A 14 5.96 5.07 -0.73
N PHE A 15 7.10 5.00 -0.04
CA PHE A 15 8.42 5.21 -0.62
C PHE A 15 8.80 4.12 -1.63
N ILE A 16 8.56 2.86 -1.29
CA ILE A 16 8.77 1.71 -2.19
C ILE A 16 7.89 1.87 -3.43
N LEU A 17 6.61 2.18 -3.25
CA LEU A 17 5.65 2.38 -4.34
C LEU A 17 6.01 3.59 -5.22
N ARG A 18 6.53 4.67 -4.62
CA ARG A 18 6.97 5.88 -5.35
C ARG A 18 8.28 5.67 -6.11
N SER A 19 9.19 4.88 -5.54
CA SER A 19 10.52 4.63 -6.11
C SER A 19 10.51 3.44 -7.09
N GLY A 20 9.52 2.57 -6.96
CA GLY A 20 9.36 1.34 -7.72
C GLY A 20 8.82 1.53 -9.14
N ARG A 21 9.53 2.30 -9.98
CA ARG A 21 9.13 2.56 -11.37
C ARG A 21 8.94 1.28 -12.21
N CYS A 22 9.60 0.18 -11.81
CA CYS A 22 9.56 -1.11 -12.48
C CYS A 22 8.84 -2.20 -11.69
N LEU A 23 8.22 -1.88 -10.54
CA LEU A 23 7.50 -2.87 -9.75
C LEU A 23 6.20 -3.24 -10.47
N LYS A 24 6.02 -4.54 -10.73
CA LYS A 24 4.80 -5.09 -11.34
C LYS A 24 3.74 -5.42 -10.29
N LYS A 25 4.17 -5.91 -9.13
CA LYS A 25 3.29 -6.31 -8.03
C LYS A 25 3.94 -6.01 -6.70
N VAL A 26 3.17 -5.50 -5.75
CA VAL A 26 3.56 -5.32 -4.35
C VAL A 26 2.52 -6.03 -3.50
N THR A 27 2.99 -6.93 -2.64
CA THR A 27 2.15 -7.60 -1.65
C THR A 27 2.40 -6.98 -0.29
N ILE A 28 1.35 -6.58 0.41
CA ILE A 28 1.41 -6.03 1.75
C ILE A 28 0.78 -7.04 2.69
N SER A 29 1.57 -7.57 3.61
CA SER A 29 1.04 -8.40 4.70
C SER A 29 0.58 -7.50 5.83
N SER A 30 -0.61 -7.75 6.34
CA SER A 30 -1.12 -7.09 7.55
C SER A 30 -1.61 -8.15 8.52
N LYS A 31 -1.34 -7.94 9.82
CA LYS A 31 -1.88 -8.78 10.89
C LYS A 31 -3.38 -8.55 11.11
N SER A 32 -3.95 -7.53 10.47
CA SER A 32 -5.37 -7.24 10.54
C SER A 32 -6.18 -8.32 9.83
N THR A 33 -7.15 -8.89 10.54
CA THR A 33 -8.14 -9.81 9.95
C THR A 33 -9.33 -9.06 9.34
N ASP A 34 -9.41 -7.75 9.56
CA ASP A 34 -10.52 -6.91 9.12
C ASP A 34 -10.33 -6.53 7.63
N PRO A 35 -11.23 -7.00 6.74
CA PRO A 35 -11.12 -6.73 5.31
C PRO A 35 -11.34 -5.25 4.97
N ASP A 36 -12.18 -4.52 5.73
CA ASP A 36 -12.45 -3.11 5.50
C ASP A 36 -11.22 -2.26 5.82
N LYS A 37 -10.50 -2.60 6.91
CA LYS A 37 -9.22 -1.97 7.21
C LYS A 37 -8.18 -2.22 6.12
N LYS A 38 -8.03 -3.48 5.66
CA LYS A 38 -7.12 -3.79 4.53
C LYS A 38 -7.46 -2.98 3.27
N LEU A 39 -8.75 -2.82 2.97
CA LEU A 39 -9.22 -2.04 1.82
C LEU A 39 -8.93 -0.54 1.98
N GLU A 40 -9.11 0.04 3.18
CA GLU A 40 -8.73 1.43 3.43
C GLU A 40 -7.23 1.65 3.26
N MET A 41 -6.38 0.72 3.73
CA MET A 41 -4.94 0.81 3.53
C MET A 41 -4.55 0.79 2.04
N LEU A 42 -5.21 -0.05 1.23
CA LEU A 42 -5.04 -0.06 -0.23
C LEU A 42 -5.38 1.29 -0.84
N LYS A 43 -6.52 1.87 -0.47
CA LYS A 43 -6.96 3.17 -1.01
C LYS A 43 -5.96 4.26 -0.66
N ASP A 44 -5.51 4.30 0.59
CA ASP A 44 -4.57 5.29 1.11
C ASP A 44 -3.20 5.21 0.39
N LEU A 45 -2.71 4.00 0.13
CA LEU A 45 -1.47 3.77 -0.64
C LEU A 45 -1.64 4.01 -2.15
N SER A 46 -2.79 3.65 -2.72
CA SER A 46 -3.11 3.91 -4.14
C SER A 46 -3.19 5.42 -4.43
N LEU A 47 -3.71 6.23 -3.49
CA LEU A 47 -3.68 7.69 -3.61
C LEU A 47 -2.24 8.26 -3.60
N SER A 48 -1.31 7.56 -2.96
CA SER A 48 0.12 7.90 -2.94
C SER A 48 0.83 7.55 -4.26
N PHE A 49 0.18 6.75 -5.10
CA PHE A 49 0.72 6.11 -6.30
C PHE A 49 0.53 6.92 -7.59
N ARG A 50 0.39 8.25 -7.51
CA ARG A 50 0.05 9.17 -8.63
C ARG A 50 0.85 9.05 -9.95
N ARG A 51 1.83 8.15 -10.07
CA ARG A 51 2.73 8.03 -11.23
C ARG A 51 2.84 6.65 -11.87
N LEU A 52 2.23 5.58 -11.35
CA LEU A 52 2.30 4.28 -12.02
C LEU A 52 0.91 3.82 -12.47
N PRO A 53 0.71 3.46 -13.74
CA PRO A 53 -0.52 2.82 -14.19
C PRO A 53 -0.55 1.30 -13.94
N THR A 54 0.59 0.67 -13.58
CA THR A 54 0.78 -0.78 -13.79
C THR A 54 1.20 -1.62 -12.57
N CYS A 55 1.51 -1.05 -11.40
CA CYS A 55 1.83 -1.90 -10.24
C CYS A 55 0.55 -2.35 -9.56
N GLN A 56 0.35 -3.66 -9.45
CA GLN A 56 -0.76 -4.24 -8.71
C GLN A 56 -0.41 -4.29 -7.22
N VAL A 57 -1.24 -3.71 -6.36
CA VAL A 57 -1.08 -3.83 -4.90
C VAL A 57 -2.06 -4.88 -4.39
N THR A 58 -1.56 -5.92 -3.71
CA THR A 58 -2.37 -7.00 -3.14
C THR A 58 -2.07 -7.17 -1.66
N PHE A 59 -3.03 -7.70 -0.90
CA PHE A 59 -2.81 -8.07 0.50
C PHE A 59 -2.70 -9.59 0.65
N ASP A 60 -1.80 -10.03 1.53
CA ASP A 60 -1.72 -11.41 2.03
C ASP A 60 -2.53 -11.54 3.34
#